data_AF-A0A2V9BT88-F1
#
_entry.id   AF-A0A2V9BT88-F1
#
_cell.length_a   1.000
_cell.length_b   1.000
_cell.length_c   1.000
_cell.angle_alpha   90.00
_cell.angle_beta   90.00
_cell.angle_gamma   90.00
#
_symmetry.space_group_name_H-M   'P 1'
#
loop_
_entity.id
_entity.type
_entity.pdbx_description
1 polymer ?
#
loop_
_entity_poly.entity_id
_entity_poly.type
_entity_poly.pdbx_seq_one_letter_code
_entity_poly.pdbx_strand_id
1 'polypeptide(L)'
;MKVVVVIPARYASTRLPGKPLVCLAGKPMIQRVYERAKLATRANRVVVATDDERIVKAVQGFGGEARMTRSDHRTGTERVATPIKTPADIMDPNVVKTVLDFDGNALYFSRAPVPWVRDSASKIQVRHLKHLGLYVFQREALLEYPTLPQGELERIEQLEQLRWLENGWKIRVAEVEHDAVSVDVPEDVARVEKLLEGKS
;
A
#
# COMPACT_ATOMS: atom_id res chain seq x y z
N MET A 1 -4.45 23.94 4.41
CA MET A 1 -3.44 22.91 4.06
C MET A 1 -3.80 22.34 2.69
N LYS A 2 -2.84 22.16 1.77
CA LYS A 2 -3.08 21.50 0.47
C LYS A 2 -2.68 20.02 0.59
N VAL A 3 -3.60 19.11 0.34
CA VAL A 3 -3.37 17.65 0.35
C VAL A 3 -3.42 17.13 -1.09
N VAL A 4 -2.39 16.38 -1.48
CA VAL A 4 -2.29 15.75 -2.80
C VAL A 4 -2.24 14.24 -2.60
N VAL A 5 -3.11 13.50 -3.29
CA VAL A 5 -3.06 12.04 -3.34
C VAL A 5 -2.23 11.66 -4.55
N VAL A 6 -1.15 10.92 -4.33
CA VAL A 6 -0.32 10.35 -5.39
C VAL A 6 -0.60 8.86 -5.46
N ILE A 7 -1.04 8.38 -6.64
CA ILE A 7 -1.30 6.95 -6.89
C ILE A 7 -0.10 6.42 -7.68
N PRO A 8 0.83 5.68 -7.05
CA PRO A 8 1.91 5.04 -7.78
C PRO A 8 1.36 3.88 -8.62
N ALA A 9 1.76 3.82 -9.89
CA ALA A 9 1.37 2.75 -10.80
C ALA A 9 2.59 2.35 -11.65
N ARG A 10 3.14 1.16 -11.42
CA ARG A 10 4.23 0.59 -12.22
C ARG A 10 3.67 -0.47 -13.17
N TYR A 11 4.18 -0.52 -14.40
CA TYR A 11 3.75 -1.53 -15.38
C TYR A 11 4.37 -2.91 -15.08
N ALA A 12 5.62 -2.91 -14.62
CA ALA A 12 6.38 -4.12 -14.29
C ALA A 12 5.78 -4.79 -13.05
N SER A 13 5.07 -5.89 -13.28
CA SER A 13 4.54 -6.78 -12.26
C SER A 13 4.83 -8.21 -12.73
N THR A 14 5.55 -8.97 -11.91
CA THR A 14 5.98 -10.34 -12.25
C THR A 14 4.81 -11.33 -12.19
N ARG A 15 3.84 -11.10 -11.32
CA ARG A 15 2.68 -11.99 -11.09
C ARG A 15 1.45 -11.63 -11.91
N LEU A 16 1.32 -10.36 -12.30
CA LEU A 16 0.24 -9.88 -13.16
C LEU A 16 0.74 -8.72 -14.04
N PRO A 17 1.36 -9.01 -15.20
CA PRO A 17 1.92 -7.98 -16.08
C PRO A 17 0.88 -6.95 -16.50
N GLY A 18 1.24 -5.66 -16.43
CA GLY A 18 0.32 -4.59 -16.79
C GLY A 18 -0.90 -4.45 -15.87
N LYS A 19 -0.83 -4.98 -14.62
CA LYS A 19 -1.88 -4.91 -13.59
C LYS A 19 -2.67 -3.60 -13.55
N PRO A 20 -2.07 -2.39 -13.59
CA PRO A 20 -2.83 -1.14 -13.59
C PRO A 20 -3.82 -0.97 -14.75
N LEU A 21 -3.53 -1.60 -15.89
CA LEU A 21 -4.33 -1.56 -17.12
C LEU A 21 -5.30 -2.72 -17.26
N VAL A 22 -5.26 -3.71 -16.37
CA VAL A 22 -6.22 -4.83 -16.37
C VAL A 22 -7.62 -4.27 -16.19
N CYS A 23 -8.53 -4.67 -17.07
CA CYS A 23 -9.93 -4.30 -16.96
C CYS A 23 -10.58 -5.03 -15.78
N LEU A 24 -11.28 -4.27 -14.95
CA LEU A 24 -12.16 -4.76 -13.90
C LEU A 24 -13.55 -4.24 -14.22
N ALA A 25 -14.48 -5.11 -14.59
CA ALA A 25 -15.87 -4.76 -14.94
C ALA A 25 -15.95 -3.53 -15.88
N GLY A 26 -15.25 -3.60 -17.01
CA GLY A 26 -15.29 -2.58 -18.08
C GLY A 26 -14.45 -1.30 -17.86
N LYS A 27 -13.73 -1.17 -16.74
CA LYS A 27 -12.80 -0.04 -16.50
C LYS A 27 -11.40 -0.55 -16.15
N PRO A 28 -10.31 0.08 -16.62
CA PRO A 28 -8.96 -0.23 -16.13
C PRO A 28 -8.88 -0.10 -14.61
N MET A 29 -8.12 -0.99 -13.96
CA MET A 29 -7.92 -0.97 -12.51
C MET A 29 -7.51 0.42 -12.01
N ILE A 30 -6.57 1.07 -12.70
CA ILE A 30 -6.08 2.41 -12.33
C ILE A 30 -7.17 3.48 -12.35
N GLN A 31 -8.16 3.36 -13.24
CA GLN A 31 -9.31 4.26 -13.28
C GLN A 31 -10.15 4.12 -12.01
N ARG A 32 -10.42 2.88 -11.57
CA ARG A 32 -11.20 2.64 -10.35
C ARG A 32 -10.50 3.20 -9.11
N VAL A 33 -9.17 3.03 -9.01
CA VAL A 33 -8.37 3.60 -7.92
C VAL A 33 -8.43 5.12 -7.96
N TYR A 34 -8.29 5.73 -9.14
CA TYR A 34 -8.37 7.18 -9.32
C TYR A 34 -9.73 7.76 -8.93
N GLU A 35 -10.82 7.15 -9.41
CA GLU A 35 -12.19 7.55 -9.07
C GLU A 35 -12.45 7.45 -7.56
N ARG A 36 -11.98 6.38 -6.90
CA ARG A 36 -12.10 6.22 -5.45
C ARG A 36 -11.29 7.26 -4.68
N ALA A 37 -10.05 7.54 -5.10
CA ALA A 37 -9.23 8.58 -4.49
C ALA A 37 -9.87 9.98 -4.61
N LYS A 38 -10.57 10.26 -5.71
CA LYS A 38 -11.30 11.52 -5.93
C LYS A 38 -12.49 11.72 -4.98
N LEU A 39 -13.02 10.66 -4.37
CA LEU A 39 -14.08 10.77 -3.35
C LEU A 39 -13.56 11.27 -1.99
N ALA A 40 -12.24 11.32 -1.78
CA ALA A 40 -11.66 11.83 -0.55
C ALA A 40 -11.90 13.35 -0.43
N THR A 41 -12.79 13.75 0.48
CA THR A 41 -13.23 15.15 0.66
C THR A 41 -12.11 16.12 1.03
N ARG A 42 -11.01 15.62 1.59
CA ARG A 42 -9.84 16.41 1.98
C ARG A 42 -8.76 16.50 0.91
N ALA A 43 -8.85 15.71 -0.17
CA ALA A 43 -7.87 15.72 -1.25
C ALA A 43 -8.13 16.88 -2.21
N ASN A 44 -7.16 17.79 -2.37
CA ASN A 44 -7.28 18.90 -3.32
C ASN A 44 -6.92 18.49 -4.74
N ARG A 45 -6.10 17.44 -4.89
CA ARG A 45 -5.59 16.96 -6.17
C ARG A 45 -5.27 15.47 -6.07
N VAL A 46 -5.54 14.74 -7.15
CA VAL A 46 -5.19 13.32 -7.30
C VAL A 46 -4.34 13.21 -8.55
N VAL A 47 -3.18 12.58 -8.45
CA VAL A 47 -2.26 12.39 -9.57
C VAL A 47 -1.74 10.95 -9.60
N VAL A 48 -1.73 10.33 -10.76
CA VAL A 48 -1.07 9.04 -10.98
C VAL A 48 0.41 9.27 -11.29
N ALA A 49 1.29 8.64 -10.52
CA ALA A 49 2.72 8.63 -10.73
C ALA A 49 3.11 7.29 -11.37
N THR A 50 3.67 7.32 -12.58
CA THR A 50 4.00 6.09 -13.32
C THR A 50 5.28 6.23 -14.12
N ASP A 51 5.99 5.13 -14.32
CA ASP A 51 7.16 5.03 -15.20
C ASP A 51 6.81 4.56 -16.62
N ASP A 52 5.53 4.37 -16.94
CA ASP A 52 5.08 3.79 -18.21
C ASP A 52 4.08 4.69 -18.96
N GLU A 53 4.38 5.00 -20.23
CA GLU A 53 3.53 5.86 -21.07
C GLU A 53 2.13 5.29 -21.33
N ARG A 54 1.97 3.96 -21.33
CA ARG A 54 0.65 3.34 -21.55
C ARG A 54 -0.30 3.65 -20.39
N ILE A 55 0.23 3.68 -19.17
CA ILE A 55 -0.54 4.07 -17.98
C ILE A 55 -0.89 5.56 -18.06
N VAL A 56 0.05 6.43 -18.48
CA VAL A 56 -0.25 7.86 -18.69
C VAL A 56 -1.39 8.04 -19.69
N LYS A 57 -1.32 7.39 -20.85
CA LYS A 57 -2.36 7.47 -21.90
C LYS A 57 -3.72 6.98 -21.39
N ALA A 58 -3.74 5.86 -20.67
CA ALA A 58 -4.98 5.34 -20.08
C ALA A 58 -5.59 6.33 -19.07
N VAL A 59 -4.76 6.93 -18.20
CA VAL A 59 -5.22 7.90 -17.21
C VAL A 59 -5.77 9.17 -17.85
N GLN A 60 -5.05 9.70 -18.84
CA GLN A 60 -5.52 10.87 -19.60
C GLN A 60 -6.79 10.57 -20.40
N GLY A 61 -6.95 9.34 -20.90
CA GLY A 61 -8.13 8.90 -21.65
C GLY A 61 -9.44 9.00 -20.87
N PHE A 62 -9.41 8.84 -19.54
CA PHE A 62 -10.58 9.06 -18.68
C PHE A 62 -10.61 10.45 -18.00
N GLY A 63 -9.73 11.38 -18.42
CA GLY A 63 -9.65 12.74 -17.86
C GLY A 63 -8.90 12.85 -16.53
N GLY A 64 -8.14 11.82 -16.13
CA GLY A 64 -7.30 11.82 -14.94
C GLY A 64 -5.97 12.55 -15.14
N GLU A 65 -5.35 12.99 -14.05
CA GLU A 65 -4.00 13.54 -14.08
C GLU A 65 -2.95 12.45 -13.89
N ALA A 66 -1.99 12.34 -14.81
CA ALA A 66 -0.82 11.47 -14.68
C ALA A 66 0.49 12.24 -14.91
N ARG A 67 1.55 11.80 -14.25
CA ARG A 67 2.91 12.31 -14.37
C ARG A 67 3.90 11.15 -14.50
N MET A 68 4.83 11.30 -15.45
CA MET A 68 5.96 10.39 -15.57
C MET A 68 6.87 10.56 -14.35
N THR A 69 7.21 9.44 -13.72
CA THR A 69 8.17 9.37 -12.62
C THR A 69 9.36 8.52 -13.06
N ARG A 70 10.55 8.86 -12.56
CA ARG A 70 11.69 7.94 -12.63
C ARG A 70 11.33 6.63 -11.91
N SER A 71 11.79 5.50 -12.42
CA SER A 71 11.49 4.15 -11.91
C SER A 71 11.98 3.88 -10.48
N ASP A 72 12.85 4.75 -9.94
CA ASP A 72 13.47 4.67 -8.62
C ASP A 72 12.82 5.60 -7.56
N HIS A 73 11.66 6.19 -7.84
CA HIS A 73 10.92 6.95 -6.81
C HIS A 73 10.47 6.02 -5.66
N ARG A 74 10.87 6.37 -4.42
CA ARG A 74 10.59 5.62 -3.19
C ARG A 74 9.78 6.46 -2.17
N THR A 75 9.13 5.82 -1.18
CA THR A 75 8.00 6.38 -0.41
C THR A 75 8.12 6.25 1.16
N GLY A 76 7.98 7.34 1.95
CA GLY A 76 7.70 7.39 3.43
C GLY A 76 6.27 7.66 3.97
N THR A 77 6.03 8.34 5.10
CA THR A 77 6.39 7.92 6.48
C THR A 77 5.17 7.50 7.33
N GLU A 78 3.94 7.88 6.99
CA GLU A 78 2.75 7.34 7.67
C GLU A 78 2.21 6.13 6.90
N ARG A 79 1.63 5.16 7.61
CA ARG A 79 1.03 3.96 7.04
C ARG A 79 -0.38 3.74 7.53
N VAL A 80 -1.09 2.87 6.82
CA VAL A 80 -2.37 2.35 7.28
C VAL A 80 -2.23 0.87 7.57
N ALA A 81 -2.90 0.40 8.62
CA ALA A 81 -3.00 -1.03 8.91
C ALA A 81 -4.44 -1.44 9.21
N THR A 82 -4.77 -2.70 8.97
CA THR A 82 -6.07 -3.29 9.25
C THR A 82 -5.88 -4.61 10.01
N PRO A 83 -6.77 -4.97 10.96
CA PRO A 83 -6.69 -6.28 11.60
C PRO A 83 -6.82 -7.41 10.59
N ILE A 84 -5.91 -8.39 10.70
CA ILE A 84 -5.99 -9.64 9.94
C ILE A 84 -7.17 -10.46 10.45
N LYS A 85 -7.99 -10.98 9.53
CA LYS A 85 -9.21 -11.74 9.85
C LYS A 85 -9.04 -13.25 9.73
N THR A 86 -8.03 -13.72 9.00
CA THR A 86 -7.83 -15.15 8.74
C THR A 86 -6.45 -15.61 9.21
N PRO A 87 -6.33 -16.82 9.80
CA PRO A 87 -5.02 -17.36 10.16
C PRO A 87 -4.08 -17.57 8.97
N ALA A 88 -4.63 -17.84 7.78
CA ALA A 88 -3.84 -18.00 6.56
C ALA A 88 -3.06 -16.72 6.21
N ASP A 89 -3.71 -15.56 6.31
CA ASP A 89 -3.07 -14.26 6.03
C ASP A 89 -1.96 -13.92 7.03
N ILE A 90 -2.01 -14.45 8.26
CA ILE A 90 -0.93 -14.23 9.25
C ILE A 90 0.37 -14.87 8.76
N MET A 91 0.27 -16.06 8.18
CA MET A 91 1.41 -16.86 7.73
C MET A 91 1.85 -16.52 6.29
N ASP A 92 1.03 -15.81 5.52
CA ASP A 92 1.38 -15.42 4.15
C ASP A 92 2.48 -14.33 4.13
N PRO A 93 3.66 -14.59 3.54
CA PRO A 93 4.74 -13.60 3.42
C PRO A 93 4.43 -12.44 2.45
N ASN A 94 3.36 -12.54 1.66
CA ASN A 94 2.86 -11.44 0.84
C ASN A 94 2.02 -10.44 1.64
N VAL A 95 1.46 -10.88 2.77
CA VAL A 95 0.78 -10.03 3.73
C VAL A 95 1.83 -9.49 4.69
N VAL A 96 2.14 -8.20 4.59
CA VAL A 96 3.10 -7.56 5.50
C VAL A 96 2.41 -7.30 6.83
N LYS A 97 3.00 -7.82 7.91
CA LYS A 97 2.54 -7.60 9.28
C LYS A 97 3.23 -6.38 9.89
N THR A 98 2.57 -5.70 10.81
CA THR A 98 3.17 -4.62 11.60
C THR A 98 2.77 -4.70 13.06
N VAL A 99 3.66 -4.23 13.93
CA VAL A 99 3.44 -4.10 15.38
C VAL A 99 3.65 -2.64 15.78
N LEU A 100 2.85 -2.15 16.72
CA LEU A 100 2.80 -0.75 17.10
C LEU A 100 3.24 -0.53 18.55
N ASP A 101 3.77 0.64 18.85
CA ASP A 101 3.93 1.14 20.23
C ASP A 101 2.59 1.67 20.79
N PHE A 102 2.59 2.11 22.05
CA PHE A 102 1.40 2.67 22.71
C PHE A 102 0.93 4.00 22.10
N ASP A 103 1.82 4.69 21.38
CA ASP A 103 1.53 5.92 20.66
C ASP A 103 1.12 5.63 19.21
N GLY A 104 0.86 4.38 18.83
CA GLY A 104 0.44 4.02 17.46
C GLY A 104 1.51 4.25 16.38
N ASN A 105 2.79 4.31 16.75
CA ASN A 105 3.89 4.28 15.78
C ASN A 105 4.30 2.84 15.50
N ALA A 106 4.71 2.55 14.27
CA ALA A 106 5.25 1.25 13.93
C ALA A 106 6.56 1.00 14.68
N LEU A 107 6.61 -0.10 15.42
CA LEU A 107 7.85 -0.68 15.95
C LEU A 107 8.59 -1.45 14.86
N TYR A 108 7.85 -2.20 14.02
CA TYR A 108 8.44 -3.00 12.94
C TYR A 108 7.43 -3.36 11.85
N PHE A 109 7.94 -3.68 10.66
CA PHE A 109 7.19 -4.30 9.56
C PHE A 109 7.90 -5.58 9.15
N SER A 110 7.15 -6.66 8.94
CA SER A 110 7.75 -7.95 8.58
C SER A 110 6.85 -8.78 7.68
N ARG A 111 7.46 -9.59 6.82
CA ARG A 111 6.78 -10.69 6.14
C ARG A 111 6.59 -11.90 7.06
N ALA A 112 7.36 -12.00 8.14
CA ALA A 112 7.19 -13.02 9.17
C ALA A 112 5.92 -12.75 10.01
N PRO A 113 5.33 -13.79 10.64
CA PRO A 113 4.19 -13.62 11.53
C PRO A 113 4.61 -12.87 12.79
N VAL A 114 4.24 -11.58 12.88
CA VAL A 114 4.49 -10.73 14.05
C VAL A 114 3.19 -10.13 14.59
N PRO A 115 2.99 -10.09 15.92
CA PRO A 115 3.88 -10.64 16.94
C PRO A 115 3.79 -12.18 17.01
N TRP A 116 4.88 -12.82 17.44
CA TRP A 116 4.90 -14.26 17.72
C TRP A 116 4.25 -14.54 19.08
N VAL A 117 3.33 -15.50 19.12
CA VAL A 117 2.64 -15.91 20.36
C VAL A 117 3.35 -17.12 20.94
N ARG A 118 4.21 -16.88 21.94
CA ARG A 118 5.00 -17.96 22.57
C ARG A 118 4.12 -18.95 23.34
N ASP A 119 3.15 -18.44 24.09
CA ASP A 119 2.27 -19.25 24.93
C ASP A 119 0.87 -19.37 24.33
N SER A 120 0.65 -20.45 23.60
CA SER A 120 -0.65 -20.77 22.99
C SER A 120 -1.71 -21.23 24.00
N ALA A 121 -1.33 -21.53 25.25
CA ALA A 121 -2.27 -21.88 26.32
C ALA A 121 -2.87 -20.63 27.00
N SER A 122 -2.22 -19.48 26.86
CA SER A 122 -2.74 -18.20 27.34
C SER A 122 -3.92 -17.74 26.48
N LYS A 123 -5.00 -17.24 27.13
CA LYS A 123 -6.18 -16.66 26.44
C LYS A 123 -5.90 -15.27 25.85
N ILE A 124 -4.65 -14.94 25.52
CA ILE A 124 -4.30 -13.63 24.99
C ILE A 124 -4.85 -13.58 23.57
N GLN A 125 -5.87 -12.73 23.36
CA GLN A 125 -6.33 -12.39 22.02
C GLN A 125 -5.29 -11.49 21.38
N VAL A 126 -4.43 -12.10 20.56
CA VAL A 126 -3.43 -11.35 19.80
C VAL A 126 -4.06 -10.81 18.53
N ARG A 127 -3.87 -9.51 18.32
CA ARG A 127 -4.31 -8.82 17.12
C ARG A 127 -3.14 -8.66 16.16
N HIS A 128 -3.14 -9.42 15.07
CA HIS A 128 -2.21 -9.22 13.97
C HIS A 128 -2.71 -8.09 13.06
N LEU A 129 -1.81 -7.18 12.70
CA LEU A 129 -2.12 -6.06 11.83
C LEU A 129 -1.48 -6.27 10.47
N LYS A 130 -2.28 -6.20 9.41
CA LYS A 130 -1.84 -6.15 8.02
C LYS A 130 -1.59 -4.71 7.63
N HIS A 131 -0.38 -4.44 7.18
CA HIS A 131 -0.01 -3.18 6.56
C HIS A 131 -0.68 -3.03 5.19
N LEU A 132 -1.40 -1.92 4.99
CA LEU A 132 -1.99 -1.53 3.71
C LEU A 132 -1.03 -0.59 3.00
N GLY A 133 -0.82 -0.80 1.71
CA GLY A 133 0.03 0.04 0.85
C GLY A 133 -0.54 1.44 0.56
N LEU A 134 -1.13 2.09 1.55
CA LEU A 134 -1.50 3.50 1.51
C LEU A 134 -0.43 4.30 2.28
N TYR A 135 0.07 5.33 1.62
CA TYR A 135 1.20 6.12 2.10
C TYR A 135 0.80 7.59 2.20
N VAL A 136 1.06 8.20 3.36
CA VAL A 136 0.89 9.64 3.59
C VAL A 136 2.23 10.22 4.00
N PHE A 137 2.57 11.39 3.45
CA PHE A 137 3.87 12.03 3.62
C PHE A 137 3.72 13.49 3.98
N GLN A 138 4.60 13.94 4.86
CA GLN A 138 5.04 15.32 4.86
C GLN A 138 6.05 15.50 3.72
N ARG A 139 6.02 16.65 3.06
CA ARG A 139 6.86 16.94 1.88
C ARG A 139 8.34 16.83 2.24
N GLU A 140 8.71 17.32 3.41
CA GLU A 140 10.07 17.39 3.91
C GLU A 140 10.65 15.98 4.08
N ALA A 141 9.88 15.08 4.70
CA ALA A 141 10.25 13.67 4.79
C ALA A 141 10.45 13.07 3.40
N LEU A 142 9.53 13.28 2.45
CA LEU A 142 9.69 12.72 1.10
C LEU A 142 10.98 13.17 0.39
N LEU A 143 11.42 14.41 0.61
CA LEU A 143 12.66 14.94 0.05
C LEU A 143 13.92 14.38 0.71
N GLU A 144 13.84 13.99 1.97
CA GLU A 144 14.95 13.44 2.74
C GLU A 144 15.16 11.94 2.52
N TYR A 145 14.10 11.20 2.18
CA TYR A 145 14.20 9.74 1.98
C TYR A 145 15.32 9.27 1.04
N PRO A 146 15.53 9.88 -0.14
CA PRO A 146 16.55 9.42 -1.09
C PRO A 146 17.98 9.60 -0.56
N THR A 147 18.18 10.48 0.43
CA THR A 147 19.49 10.72 1.04
C THR A 147 19.79 9.78 2.20
N LEU A 148 18.79 9.04 2.71
CA LEU A 148 18.99 8.06 3.76
C LEU A 148 19.71 6.81 3.24
N PRO A 149 20.71 6.28 3.96
CA PRO A 149 21.33 5.01 3.62
C PRO A 149 20.29 3.88 3.63
N GLN A 150 20.37 3.01 2.64
CA GLN A 150 19.56 1.80 2.60
C GLN A 150 20.01 0.84 3.72
N GLY A 151 19.09 0.53 4.62
CA GLY A 151 19.34 -0.36 5.74
C GLY A 151 19.37 -1.84 5.35
N GLU A 152 19.77 -2.68 6.29
CA GLU A 152 19.86 -4.12 6.11
C GLU A 152 18.49 -4.79 6.16
N LEU A 153 17.62 -4.35 7.08
CA LEU A 153 16.26 -4.88 7.20
C LEU A 153 15.45 -4.58 5.94
N GLU A 154 15.57 -3.38 5.36
CA GLU A 154 14.98 -3.04 4.07
C GLU A 154 15.37 -4.06 2.98
N ARG A 155 16.66 -4.43 2.88
CA ARG A 155 17.14 -5.36 1.86
C ARG A 155 16.63 -6.78 2.08
N ILE A 156 16.64 -7.25 3.33
CA ILE A 156 16.23 -8.63 3.69
C ILE A 156 14.73 -8.81 3.49
N GLU A 157 13.93 -7.91 4.07
CA GLU A 157 12.47 -8.00 4.02
C GLU A 157 11.89 -7.50 2.68
N GLN A 158 12.69 -6.78 1.89
CA GLN A 158 12.24 -6.08 0.69
C GLN A 158 11.03 -5.17 1.00
N LEU A 159 11.19 -4.33 2.03
CA LEU A 159 10.18 -3.41 2.54
C LEU A 159 10.78 -2.00 2.69
N GLU A 160 10.50 -1.12 1.72
CA GLU A 160 11.05 0.24 1.62
C GLU A 160 10.85 1.09 2.90
N GLN A 161 9.76 0.85 3.62
CA GLN A 161 9.45 1.59 4.85
C GLN A 161 10.44 1.32 5.99
N LEU A 162 11.15 0.20 5.98
CA LEU A 162 12.11 -0.14 7.03
C LEU A 162 13.30 0.82 7.06
N ARG A 163 13.67 1.42 5.92
CA ARG A 163 14.71 2.46 5.87
C ARG A 163 14.47 3.59 6.85
N TRP A 164 13.23 4.03 7.00
CA TRP A 164 12.87 5.07 7.94
C TRP A 164 13.17 4.64 9.37
N LEU A 165 12.68 3.46 9.75
CA LEU A 165 12.88 2.92 11.09
C LEU A 165 14.38 2.72 11.39
N GLU A 166 15.12 2.16 10.43
CA GLU A 166 16.57 1.95 10.53
C GLU A 166 17.37 3.25 10.65
N ASN A 167 16.85 4.36 10.11
CA ASN A 167 17.44 5.69 10.25
C ASN A 167 16.83 6.52 11.39
N GLY A 168 16.11 5.88 12.34
CA GLY A 168 15.59 6.53 13.55
C GLY A 168 14.33 7.37 13.36
N TRP A 169 13.69 7.30 12.20
CA TRP A 169 12.42 7.98 11.96
C TRP A 169 11.25 7.21 12.56
N LYS A 170 10.25 7.96 13.05
CA LYS A 170 8.98 7.38 13.47
C LYS A 170 8.01 7.29 12.30
N ILE A 171 7.24 6.21 12.27
CA ILE A 171 6.17 5.97 11.30
C ILE A 171 4.87 5.88 12.07
N ARG A 172 3.99 6.88 11.97
CA ARG A 172 2.64 6.78 12.53
C ARG A 172 1.81 5.80 11.70
N VAL A 173 1.06 4.93 12.37
CA VAL A 173 0.15 3.99 11.71
C VAL A 173 -1.29 4.30 12.10
N ALA A 174 -2.12 4.58 11.10
CA ALA A 174 -3.56 4.69 11.29
C ALA A 174 -4.22 3.31 11.10
N GLU A 175 -5.01 2.89 12.08
CA GLU A 175 -5.76 1.64 11.99
C GLU A 175 -7.13 1.87 11.33
N VAL A 176 -7.51 0.97 10.41
CA VAL A 176 -8.81 0.99 9.73
C VAL A 176 -9.46 -0.40 9.76
N GLU A 177 -10.79 -0.45 9.88
CA GLU A 177 -11.54 -1.71 9.92
C GLU A 177 -11.78 -2.33 8.54
N HIS A 178 -11.58 -1.54 7.48
CA HIS A 178 -11.83 -1.98 6.11
C HIS A 178 -10.61 -2.70 5.53
N ASP A 179 -10.81 -3.95 5.14
CA ASP A 179 -9.80 -4.71 4.42
C ASP A 179 -9.91 -4.41 2.92
N ALA A 180 -8.81 -3.96 2.33
CA ALA A 180 -8.72 -3.73 0.90
C ALA A 180 -8.41 -5.05 0.20
N VAL A 181 -9.29 -5.47 -0.71
CA VAL A 181 -9.03 -6.64 -1.56
C VAL A 181 -7.86 -6.33 -2.48
N SER A 182 -6.78 -7.12 -2.36
CA SER A 182 -5.58 -7.00 -3.19
C SER A 182 -5.76 -7.82 -4.47
N VAL A 183 -5.21 -7.33 -5.58
CA VAL A 183 -5.25 -7.98 -6.89
C VAL A 183 -3.84 -8.26 -7.36
N ASP A 184 -3.26 -9.39 -6.99
CA ASP A 184 -1.85 -9.69 -7.28
C ASP A 184 -1.66 -10.83 -8.27
N VAL A 185 -2.68 -11.66 -8.46
CA VAL A 185 -2.73 -12.76 -9.44
C VAL A 185 -3.99 -12.64 -10.32
N PRO A 186 -4.02 -13.26 -11.52
CA PRO A 186 -5.18 -13.22 -12.41
C PRO A 186 -6.49 -13.64 -11.74
N GLU A 187 -6.45 -14.62 -10.84
CA GLU A 187 -7.63 -15.16 -10.14
C GLU A 187 -8.31 -14.11 -9.24
N ASP A 188 -7.56 -13.11 -8.77
CA ASP A 188 -8.10 -12.03 -7.95
C ASP A 188 -9.05 -11.11 -8.73
N VAL A 189 -8.89 -11.02 -10.05
CA VAL A 189 -9.73 -10.19 -10.92
C VAL A 189 -11.19 -10.62 -10.82
N ALA A 190 -11.45 -11.92 -11.01
CA ALA A 190 -12.79 -12.48 -10.95
C ALA A 190 -13.44 -12.29 -9.56
N ARG A 191 -12.65 -12.35 -8.49
CA ARG A 191 -13.12 -12.08 -7.11
C ARG A 191 -13.54 -10.61 -6.95
N VAL A 192 -12.74 -9.68 -7.48
CA VAL A 192 -13.06 -8.25 -7.40
C VAL A 192 -14.27 -7.90 -8.25
N GLU A 193 -14.42 -8.47 -9.45
CA GLU A 193 -15.58 -8.24 -10.31
C GLU A 193 -16.89 -8.66 -9.63
N LYS A 194 -16.94 -9.85 -9.02
CA LYS A 194 -18.10 -10.30 -8.24
C LYS A 194 -18.46 -9.35 -7.09
N LEU A 195 -17.44 -8.81 -6.40
CA LEU A 195 -17.65 -7.85 -5.31
C LEU A 195 -18.15 -6.48 -5.79
N LEU A 196 -17.84 -6.10 -7.03
CA LEU A 196 -18.33 -4.87 -7.64
C LEU A 196 -19.78 -5.02 -8.11
N GLU A 197 -20.15 -6.18 -8.64
CA GLU A 197 -21.52 -6.51 -9.05
C GLU A 197 -22.49 -6.56 -7.85
N GLY A 198 -22.08 -7.15 -6.73
CA GLY A 198 -22.88 -7.22 -5.50
C GLY A 198 -23.03 -5.90 -4.72
N LYS A 199 -22.48 -4.79 -5.22
CA LYS A 199 -22.57 -3.44 -4.60
C LYS A 199 -23.36 -2.43 -5.45
N SER A 200 -24.03 -2.88 -6.52
CA SER A 200 -24.88 -2.04 -7.37
C SER A 200 -26.31 -1.94 -6.83
#